data_AF-A0A4Q6CEN9-F1
#
_entry.id   AF-A0A4Q6CEN9-F1
#
_cell.length_a   1.000
_cell.length_b   1.000
_cell.length_c   1.000
_cell.angle_alpha   90.00
_cell.angle_beta   90.00
_cell.angle_gamma   90.00
#
_symmetry.space_group_name_H-M   'P 1'
#
loop_
_entity.id
_entity.type
_entity.pdbx_description
1 polymer ?
#
loop_
_entity_poly.entity_id
_entity_poly.type
_entity_poly.pdbx_seq_one_letter_code
_entity_poly.pdbx_strand_id
1 'polypeptide(L)'
;MDSFLKKWTDKNGLRDSEASVILKALEAQRHLLLMFTSCAWFFDEVSGIETIQNLQYAYRAIELSERAFGIKLLEPFMKDLESAESNLPEIESGREAFEKYALPSRVDNLKVGSHFAVASIFENFGIKNEVYNNKITLIEFLRLKSGKAHVAFGHARIRSRTTLDRNHILFGVLHFGDHNISGGIKKFESQEEYENLVSDARRTFEHADFPATLRIIDSFFGTNRYSLRDLFKDEQRKFIDIIMNEAMTETEERFQRLYRNNYSLLTYLTNMNIPVPKVFSDISEFVQNRGLKSSLGTDAPIRISNVRGYLDEARKWQVPIDGVGVAHELEDVLEQKMDAFAADDTNFSKLLEILQLVELSEEMPSKVNLGPVQNWFWLWYRDHKSPENPTTIQRELENVARQLADRLKIRLPAKERLENETIEPAVSGDLSPSASKDISV
;
A
#
# COMPACT_ATOMS: atom_id res chain seq x y z
N MET A 1 -18.59 14.76 -17.82
CA MET A 1 -18.56 16.22 -17.66
C MET A 1 -19.09 16.91 -18.91
N ASP A 2 -18.42 16.75 -20.05
CA ASP A 2 -18.76 17.49 -21.28
C ASP A 2 -20.16 17.17 -21.82
N SER A 3 -20.60 15.92 -21.72
CA SER A 3 -21.98 15.52 -22.06
C SER A 3 -23.04 16.17 -21.16
N PHE A 4 -22.74 16.31 -19.85
CA PHE A 4 -23.62 16.96 -18.89
C PHE A 4 -23.72 18.45 -19.17
N LEU A 5 -22.59 19.14 -19.31
CA LEU A 5 -22.57 20.57 -19.60
C LEU A 5 -23.28 20.87 -20.94
N LYS A 6 -22.99 20.09 -21.99
CA LYS A 6 -23.66 20.22 -23.29
C LYS A 6 -25.18 20.06 -23.19
N LYS A 7 -25.67 19.13 -22.36
CA LYS A 7 -27.11 18.89 -22.17
C LYS A 7 -27.82 20.05 -21.48
N TRP A 8 -27.17 20.74 -20.54
CA TRP A 8 -27.85 21.71 -19.67
C TRP A 8 -27.60 23.17 -20.03
N THR A 9 -26.63 23.47 -20.89
CA THR A 9 -26.38 24.85 -21.33
C THR A 9 -26.84 25.17 -22.74
N ASP A 10 -27.35 24.19 -23.49
CA ASP A 10 -27.77 24.30 -24.92
C ASP A 10 -26.73 24.99 -25.84
N LYS A 11 -25.46 25.00 -25.42
CA LYS A 11 -24.32 25.60 -26.13
C LYS A 11 -23.44 24.49 -26.70
N ASN A 12 -23.16 24.58 -28.00
CA ASN A 12 -22.14 23.76 -28.64
C ASN A 12 -20.74 24.30 -28.30
N GLY A 13 -20.23 23.91 -27.14
CA GLY A 13 -18.91 24.27 -26.65
C GLY A 13 -18.94 25.49 -25.73
N LEU A 14 -18.81 25.23 -24.42
CA LEU A 14 -18.46 26.27 -23.45
C LEU A 14 -16.96 26.55 -23.54
N ARG A 15 -16.56 27.80 -23.31
CA ARG A 15 -15.14 28.07 -23.03
C ARG A 15 -14.76 27.40 -21.72
N ASP A 16 -13.51 26.96 -21.60
CA ASP A 16 -12.99 26.32 -20.37
C ASP A 16 -13.23 27.19 -19.12
N SER A 17 -13.16 28.51 -19.25
CA SER A 17 -13.43 29.46 -18.17
C SER A 17 -14.90 29.45 -17.72
N GLU A 18 -15.84 29.38 -18.66
CA GLU A 18 -17.29 29.34 -18.38
C GLU A 18 -17.67 28.00 -17.73
N ALA A 19 -17.14 26.90 -18.28
CA ALA A 19 -17.31 25.58 -17.69
C ALA A 19 -16.77 25.54 -16.26
N SER A 20 -15.60 26.14 -16.01
CA SER A 20 -15.00 26.18 -14.68
C SER A 20 -15.86 26.95 -13.66
N VAL A 21 -16.46 28.08 -14.04
CA VAL A 21 -17.36 28.84 -13.15
C VAL A 21 -18.60 28.00 -12.78
N ILE A 22 -19.25 27.37 -13.77
CA ILE A 22 -20.43 26.51 -13.54
C ILE A 22 -20.08 25.37 -12.58
N LEU A 23 -18.94 24.72 -12.82
CA LEU A 23 -18.51 23.58 -12.02
C LEU A 23 -18.10 23.98 -10.60
N LYS A 24 -17.47 25.15 -10.42
CA LYS A 24 -17.22 25.71 -9.07
C LYS A 24 -18.52 25.98 -8.33
N ALA A 25 -19.53 26.55 -9.00
CA ALA A 25 -20.83 26.82 -8.41
C ALA A 25 -21.56 25.51 -8.00
N LEU A 26 -21.52 24.48 -8.85
CA LEU A 26 -22.11 23.17 -8.52
C LEU A 26 -21.36 22.48 -7.37
N GLU A 27 -20.03 22.57 -7.35
CA GLU A 27 -19.23 22.04 -6.25
C GLU A 27 -19.45 22.82 -4.94
N ALA A 28 -19.62 24.15 -5.02
CA ALA A 28 -20.02 24.97 -3.87
C ALA A 28 -21.39 24.52 -3.33
N GLN A 29 -22.38 24.33 -4.21
CA GLN A 29 -23.69 23.80 -3.83
C GLN A 29 -23.60 22.44 -3.15
N ARG A 30 -22.74 21.53 -3.66
CA ARG A 30 -22.49 20.23 -3.01
C ARG A 30 -21.99 20.40 -1.58
N HIS A 31 -21.04 21.31 -1.35
CA HIS A 31 -20.53 21.60 -0.01
C HIS A 31 -21.55 22.29 0.90
N LEU A 32 -22.39 23.18 0.36
CA LEU A 32 -23.52 23.75 1.09
C LEU A 32 -24.50 22.67 1.56
N LEU A 33 -24.73 21.62 0.78
CA LEU A 33 -25.56 20.49 1.22
C LEU A 33 -24.88 19.64 2.29
N LEU A 34 -23.56 19.43 2.20
CA LEU A 34 -22.81 18.63 3.15
C LEU A 34 -22.68 19.28 4.53
N MET A 35 -22.63 20.61 4.62
CA MET A 35 -22.46 21.31 5.90
C MET A 35 -23.72 21.33 6.78
N PHE A 36 -24.87 20.84 6.30
CA PHE A 36 -26.14 20.78 7.07
C PHE A 36 -26.39 19.42 7.74
N THR A 37 -25.33 18.66 8.03
CA THR A 37 -25.49 17.42 8.80
C THR A 37 -25.81 17.72 10.27
N SER A 38 -26.80 17.02 10.82
CA SER A 38 -27.26 17.25 12.21
C SER A 38 -26.23 16.83 13.26
N CYS A 39 -25.36 15.86 12.97
CA CYS A 39 -24.36 15.34 13.91
C CYS A 39 -23.41 16.43 14.41
N ALA A 40 -23.11 17.44 13.59
CA ALA A 40 -22.24 18.55 13.93
C ALA A 40 -22.79 19.50 15.00
N TRP A 41 -24.10 19.45 15.27
CA TRP A 41 -24.79 20.33 16.20
C TRP A 41 -25.45 19.54 17.33
N PHE A 42 -25.14 18.25 17.44
CA PHE A 42 -25.66 17.37 18.49
C PHE A 42 -24.90 17.56 19.82
N PHE A 43 -23.61 17.88 19.75
CA PHE A 43 -22.77 18.09 20.91
C PHE A 43 -22.64 19.59 21.20
N ASP A 44 -22.44 19.91 22.48
CA ASP A 44 -22.44 21.30 22.96
C ASP A 44 -21.16 22.06 22.58
N GLU A 45 -20.15 21.41 21.99
CA GLU A 45 -18.83 22.00 21.72
C GLU A 45 -18.60 22.36 20.25
N VAL A 46 -18.42 23.67 19.99
CA VAL A 46 -18.18 24.22 18.63
C VAL A 46 -16.86 23.78 18.01
N SER A 47 -15.87 23.39 18.83
CA SER A 47 -14.59 22.83 18.35
C SER A 47 -14.61 21.30 18.19
N GLY A 48 -15.77 20.66 18.34
CA GLY A 48 -15.93 19.22 18.15
C GLY A 48 -15.58 18.75 16.73
N ILE A 49 -15.13 17.51 16.58
CA ILE A 49 -14.65 17.00 15.28
C ILE A 49 -15.74 17.06 14.19
N GLU A 50 -17.00 16.83 14.55
CA GLU A 50 -18.15 16.90 13.67
C GLU A 50 -18.45 18.35 13.27
N THR A 51 -18.40 19.30 14.21
CA THR A 51 -18.59 20.72 13.95
C THR A 51 -17.50 21.26 13.04
N ILE A 52 -16.24 20.94 13.34
CA ILE A 52 -15.10 21.30 12.50
C ILE A 52 -15.27 20.74 11.08
N GLN A 53 -15.78 19.52 10.90
CA GLN A 53 -16.03 18.97 9.56
C GLN A 53 -17.06 19.81 8.77
N ASN A 54 -18.15 20.24 9.40
CA ASN A 54 -19.12 21.12 8.74
C ASN A 54 -18.54 22.51 8.45
N LEU A 55 -17.73 23.06 9.36
CA LEU A 55 -16.99 24.30 9.12
C LEU A 55 -16.01 24.18 7.94
N GLN A 56 -15.36 23.03 7.76
CA GLN A 56 -14.51 22.77 6.60
C GLN A 56 -15.31 22.73 5.30
N TYR A 57 -16.52 22.15 5.31
CA TYR A 57 -17.43 22.21 4.16
C TYR A 57 -17.92 23.62 3.86
N ALA A 58 -18.30 24.38 4.90
CA ALA A 58 -18.68 25.79 4.76
C ALA A 58 -17.53 26.62 4.17
N TYR A 59 -16.31 26.43 4.68
CA TYR A 59 -15.13 27.11 4.15
C TYR A 59 -14.90 26.79 2.68
N ARG A 60 -15.06 25.52 2.29
CA ARG A 60 -14.90 25.13 0.90
C ARG A 60 -15.97 25.74 0.00
N ALA A 61 -17.22 25.83 0.45
CA ALA A 61 -18.30 26.51 -0.27
C ALA A 61 -18.02 28.01 -0.45
N ILE A 62 -17.51 28.67 0.60
CA ILE A 62 -17.06 30.07 0.55
C ILE A 62 -15.97 30.23 -0.50
N GLU A 63 -14.89 29.45 -0.41
CA GLU A 63 -13.74 29.56 -1.32
C GLU A 63 -14.18 29.41 -2.79
N LEU A 64 -15.02 28.41 -3.08
CA LEU A 64 -15.51 28.17 -4.43
C LEU A 64 -16.43 29.30 -4.92
N SER A 65 -17.27 29.85 -4.05
CA SER A 65 -18.19 30.95 -4.38
C SER A 65 -17.45 32.26 -4.63
N GLU A 66 -16.49 32.62 -3.77
CA GLU A 66 -15.64 33.80 -3.98
C GLU A 66 -14.87 33.69 -5.31
N ARG A 67 -14.34 32.51 -5.62
CA ARG A 67 -13.60 32.26 -6.89
C ARG A 67 -14.50 32.21 -8.13
N ALA A 68 -15.76 31.79 -7.99
CA ALA A 68 -16.71 31.73 -9.10
C ALA A 68 -17.33 33.10 -9.40
N PHE A 69 -17.62 33.91 -8.37
CA PHE A 69 -18.45 35.10 -8.48
C PHE A 69 -17.75 36.41 -8.10
N GLY A 70 -16.51 36.36 -7.58
CA GLY A 70 -15.76 37.56 -7.18
C GLY A 70 -16.32 38.27 -5.95
N ILE A 71 -17.11 37.56 -5.13
CA ILE A 71 -17.68 38.06 -3.87
C ILE A 71 -16.70 37.84 -2.71
N LYS A 72 -16.96 38.50 -1.56
CA LYS A 72 -16.21 38.31 -0.32
C LYS A 72 -17.16 37.83 0.77
N LEU A 73 -16.98 36.59 1.22
CA LEU A 73 -17.83 35.91 2.19
C LEU A 73 -17.07 35.45 3.43
N LEU A 74 -15.74 35.26 3.35
CA LEU A 74 -14.96 34.69 4.45
C LEU A 74 -15.02 35.54 5.73
N GLU A 75 -14.71 36.83 5.65
CA GLU A 75 -14.71 37.72 6.83
C GLU A 75 -16.11 37.88 7.46
N PRO A 76 -17.20 38.12 6.69
CA PRO A 76 -18.55 38.10 7.25
C PRO A 76 -18.87 36.79 7.98
N PHE A 77 -18.54 35.65 7.38
CA PHE A 77 -18.77 34.34 7.98
C PHE A 77 -17.98 34.15 9.29
N MET A 78 -16.70 34.54 9.32
CA MET A 78 -15.88 34.46 10.53
C MET A 78 -16.39 35.38 11.64
N LYS A 79 -16.95 36.53 11.28
CA LYS A 79 -17.61 37.43 12.24
C LYS A 79 -18.87 36.81 12.82
N ASP A 80 -19.67 36.11 12.02
CA ASP A 80 -20.85 35.42 12.53
C ASP A 80 -20.46 34.28 13.49
N LEU A 81 -19.36 33.55 13.20
CA LEU A 81 -18.82 32.50 14.06
C LEU A 81 -18.30 32.98 15.43
N GLU A 82 -17.96 34.27 15.56
CA GLU A 82 -17.52 34.87 16.82
C GLU A 82 -18.62 34.82 17.90
N SER A 83 -19.89 34.80 17.48
CA SER A 83 -21.04 34.68 18.39
C SER A 83 -21.27 33.26 18.93
N ALA A 84 -20.61 32.25 18.36
CA ALA A 84 -20.68 30.89 18.86
C ALA A 84 -19.63 30.70 19.95
N GLU A 85 -20.05 30.69 21.21
CA GLU A 85 -19.18 30.43 22.35
C GLU A 85 -18.73 28.97 22.36
N SER A 86 -17.48 28.73 22.77
CA SER A 86 -16.98 27.38 23.07
C SER A 86 -17.06 27.13 24.57
N ASN A 87 -17.13 25.85 24.96
CA ASN A 87 -17.02 25.45 26.37
C ASN A 87 -15.57 25.25 26.80
N LEU A 88 -14.61 25.34 25.87
CA LEU A 88 -13.19 25.16 26.14
C LEU A 88 -12.50 26.51 26.35
N PRO A 89 -11.87 26.77 27.51
CA PRO A 89 -11.19 28.03 27.79
C PRO A 89 -10.07 28.37 26.80
N GLU A 90 -9.45 27.36 26.19
CA GLU A 90 -8.35 27.51 25.23
C GLU A 90 -8.78 27.78 23.78
N ILE A 91 -10.09 27.75 23.50
CA ILE A 91 -10.68 28.01 22.18
C ILE A 91 -11.88 28.91 22.48
N GLU A 92 -11.72 30.23 22.52
CA GLU A 92 -12.71 31.15 23.09
C GLU A 92 -14.04 31.17 22.31
N SER A 93 -14.00 30.94 21.00
CA SER A 93 -15.16 31.06 20.11
C SER A 93 -15.08 30.14 18.89
N GLY A 94 -16.19 30.02 18.17
CA GLY A 94 -16.27 29.35 16.88
C GLY A 94 -15.35 29.97 15.83
N ARG A 95 -15.06 31.28 15.92
CA ARG A 95 -14.05 31.93 15.07
C ARG A 95 -12.67 31.35 15.33
N GLU A 96 -12.27 31.25 16.59
CA GLU A 96 -10.95 30.70 16.95
C GLU A 96 -10.85 29.21 16.58
N ALA A 97 -11.92 28.44 16.83
CA ALA A 97 -12.02 27.05 16.39
C ALA A 97 -11.85 26.92 14.86
N PHE A 98 -12.50 27.81 14.10
CA PHE A 98 -12.40 27.85 12.65
C PHE A 98 -10.97 28.17 12.18
N GLU A 99 -10.34 29.21 12.73
CA GLU A 99 -8.98 29.63 12.39
C GLU A 99 -7.95 28.52 12.71
N LYS A 100 -8.14 27.82 13.83
CA LYS A 100 -7.21 26.80 14.33
C LYS A 100 -7.36 25.45 13.62
N TYR A 101 -8.58 25.04 13.26
CA TYR A 101 -8.84 23.67 12.79
C TYR A 101 -9.42 23.58 11.38
N ALA A 102 -10.24 24.54 10.94
CA ALA A 102 -10.86 24.51 9.61
C ALA A 102 -9.99 25.23 8.57
N LEU A 103 -9.47 26.41 8.86
CA LEU A 103 -8.65 27.20 7.94
C LEU A 103 -7.39 26.44 7.46
N PRO A 104 -6.63 25.71 8.31
CA PRO A 104 -5.44 24.97 7.88
C PRO A 104 -5.77 23.73 7.04
N SER A 105 -7.03 23.28 7.03
CA SER A 105 -7.48 22.13 6.22
C SER A 105 -7.54 22.46 4.74
N ARG A 106 -7.37 23.74 4.34
CA ARG A 106 -7.35 24.16 2.94
C ARG A 106 -6.34 23.36 2.15
N VAL A 107 -6.82 22.72 1.10
CA VAL A 107 -5.99 22.09 0.08
C VAL A 107 -5.97 23.01 -1.13
N ASP A 108 -4.93 23.85 -1.22
CA ASP A 108 -4.66 24.59 -2.45
C ASP A 108 -3.89 23.70 -3.45
N ASN A 109 -3.93 24.07 -4.73
CA ASN A 109 -3.17 23.42 -5.79
C ASN A 109 -1.66 23.45 -5.51
N LEU A 110 -1.16 24.48 -4.83
CA LEU A 110 0.24 24.53 -4.38
C LEU A 110 0.54 23.44 -3.35
N LYS A 111 -0.40 23.14 -2.45
CA LYS A 111 -0.26 22.03 -1.49
C LYS A 111 -0.28 20.69 -2.24
N VAL A 112 -1.22 20.48 -3.16
CA VAL A 112 -1.23 19.28 -4.04
C VAL A 112 0.10 19.13 -4.79
N GLY A 113 0.63 20.23 -5.31
CA GLY A 113 1.90 20.24 -6.02
C GLY A 113 3.10 19.97 -5.12
N SER A 114 3.12 20.42 -3.86
CA SER A 114 4.21 20.12 -2.92
C SER A 114 4.23 18.64 -2.52
N HIS A 115 3.07 18.00 -2.38
CA HIS A 115 3.02 16.54 -2.18
C HIS A 115 3.60 15.80 -3.38
N PHE A 116 3.17 16.17 -4.58
CA PHE A 116 3.70 15.57 -5.80
C PHE A 116 5.22 15.79 -5.93
N ALA A 117 5.69 16.99 -5.58
CA ALA A 117 7.10 17.34 -5.61
C ALA A 117 7.95 16.45 -4.68
N VAL A 118 7.53 16.24 -3.43
CA VAL A 118 8.27 15.38 -2.49
C VAL A 118 8.23 13.93 -2.92
N ALA A 119 7.06 13.42 -3.30
CA ALA A 119 6.92 12.05 -3.77
C ALA A 119 7.80 11.79 -5.00
N SER A 120 8.07 12.80 -5.84
CA SER A 120 8.87 12.65 -7.07
C SER A 120 10.34 12.29 -6.83
N ILE A 121 10.84 12.50 -5.61
CA ILE A 121 12.18 12.08 -5.22
C ILE A 121 12.27 10.56 -5.16
N PHE A 122 11.24 9.90 -4.62
CA PHE A 122 11.27 8.46 -4.29
C PHE A 122 10.50 7.60 -5.29
N GLU A 123 9.43 8.15 -5.86
CA GLU A 123 8.58 7.45 -6.82
C GLU A 123 9.02 7.75 -8.26
N ASN A 124 8.86 6.76 -9.15
CA ASN A 124 9.01 6.97 -10.59
C ASN A 124 7.66 7.38 -11.18
N PHE A 125 7.41 8.68 -11.25
CA PHE A 125 6.21 9.19 -11.88
C PHE A 125 6.26 9.11 -13.40
N GLY A 126 5.13 8.75 -13.99
CA GLY A 126 4.92 8.88 -15.43
C GLY A 126 4.66 10.33 -15.85
N ILE A 127 4.50 10.58 -17.15
CA ILE A 127 4.18 11.93 -17.67
C ILE A 127 2.81 12.40 -17.15
N LYS A 128 1.85 11.49 -16.96
CA LYS A 128 0.51 11.77 -16.44
C LYS A 128 0.30 10.99 -15.15
N ASN A 129 -0.01 11.69 -14.08
CA ASN A 129 -0.28 11.13 -12.77
C ASN A 129 -1.63 11.62 -12.24
N GLU A 130 -2.27 10.83 -11.39
CA GLU A 130 -3.48 11.23 -10.69
C GLU A 130 -3.19 11.27 -9.20
N VAL A 131 -3.41 12.42 -8.59
CA VAL A 131 -3.17 12.65 -7.16
C VAL A 131 -4.42 13.30 -6.58
N TYR A 132 -5.13 12.54 -5.75
CA TYR A 132 -6.48 12.88 -5.26
C TYR A 132 -7.44 13.21 -6.43
N ASN A 133 -8.13 14.35 -6.35
CA ASN A 133 -9.03 14.85 -7.39
C ASN A 133 -8.32 15.70 -8.46
N ASN A 134 -7.00 15.56 -8.62
CA ASN A 134 -6.22 16.34 -9.57
C ASN A 134 -5.46 15.42 -10.55
N LYS A 135 -5.40 15.87 -11.80
CA LYS A 135 -4.51 15.30 -12.82
C LYS A 135 -3.26 16.15 -12.91
N ILE A 136 -2.11 15.53 -12.75
CA ILE A 136 -0.81 16.20 -12.83
C ILE A 136 -0.14 15.74 -14.12
N THR A 137 0.24 16.68 -14.97
CA THR A 137 1.04 16.42 -16.18
C THR A 137 2.43 17.01 -15.97
N LEU A 138 3.45 16.16 -15.92
CA LEU A 138 4.84 16.60 -15.95
C LEU A 138 5.18 17.10 -17.35
N ILE A 139 5.61 18.36 -17.44
CA ILE A 139 6.09 18.97 -18.68
C ILE A 139 7.60 18.77 -18.76
N GLU A 140 8.30 19.13 -17.68
CA GLU A 140 9.73 18.92 -17.51
C GLU A 140 10.01 18.36 -16.12
N PHE A 141 10.99 17.48 -16.04
CA PHE A 141 11.38 16.83 -14.79
C PHE A 141 12.87 16.49 -14.82
N LEU A 142 13.58 16.86 -13.76
CA LEU A 142 14.97 16.50 -13.52
C LEU A 142 15.09 15.92 -12.13
N ARG A 143 15.70 14.74 -12.03
CA ARG A 143 16.09 14.14 -10.74
C ARG A 143 17.58 13.79 -10.76
N LEU A 144 18.30 14.24 -9.74
CA LEU A 144 19.73 13.97 -9.55
C LEU A 144 19.93 13.29 -8.18
N LYS A 145 20.95 12.43 -8.11
CA LYS A 145 21.35 11.72 -6.89
C LYS A 145 22.85 11.89 -6.66
N SER A 146 23.25 12.16 -5.42
CA SER A 146 24.64 12.20 -4.98
C SER A 146 24.75 11.59 -3.58
N GLY A 147 25.22 10.35 -3.49
CA GLY A 147 25.24 9.59 -2.23
C GLY A 147 23.82 9.34 -1.69
N LYS A 148 23.58 9.74 -0.43
CA LYS A 148 22.24 9.73 0.21
C LYS A 148 21.39 10.96 -0.14
N ALA A 149 21.97 11.97 -0.80
CA ALA A 149 21.26 13.18 -1.17
C ALA A 149 20.59 13.06 -2.54
N HIS A 150 19.38 13.59 -2.64
CA HIS A 150 18.58 13.61 -3.85
C HIS A 150 18.01 15.00 -4.07
N VAL A 151 17.99 15.46 -5.33
CA VAL A 151 17.28 16.68 -5.69
C VAL A 151 16.39 16.43 -6.90
N ALA A 152 15.17 16.97 -6.86
CA ALA A 152 14.20 16.89 -7.93
C ALA A 152 13.67 18.29 -8.26
N PHE A 153 13.64 18.62 -9.55
CA PHE A 153 13.03 19.82 -10.08
C PHE A 153 11.99 19.45 -11.12
N GLY A 154 10.91 20.20 -11.21
CA GLY A 154 9.95 19.97 -12.28
C GLY A 154 9.02 21.13 -12.55
N HIS A 155 8.56 21.15 -13.80
CA HIS A 155 7.46 21.98 -14.27
C HIS A 155 6.26 21.06 -14.49
N ALA A 156 5.19 21.29 -13.73
CA ALA A 156 3.98 20.49 -13.81
C ALA A 156 2.74 21.35 -14.07
N ARG A 157 1.80 20.78 -14.83
CA ARG A 157 0.45 21.30 -14.98
C ARG A 157 -0.51 20.48 -14.12
N ILE A 158 -1.14 21.14 -13.16
CA ILE A 158 -2.18 20.56 -12.31
C ILE A 158 -3.54 20.95 -12.88
N ARG A 159 -4.41 19.95 -13.09
CA ARG A 159 -5.80 20.15 -13.49
C ARG A 159 -6.75 19.50 -12.49
N SER A 160 -7.63 20.29 -11.88
CA SER A 160 -8.69 19.78 -11.03
C SER A 160 -9.72 18.98 -11.85
N ARG A 161 -10.12 17.80 -11.36
CA ARG A 161 -11.16 16.97 -12.00
C ARG A 161 -12.57 17.49 -11.74
N THR A 162 -12.77 18.18 -10.61
CA THR A 162 -14.09 18.69 -10.19
C THR A 162 -14.36 20.07 -10.79
N THR A 163 -13.41 21.00 -10.72
CA THR A 163 -13.60 22.40 -11.16
C THR A 163 -12.99 22.72 -12.54
N LEU A 164 -12.22 21.77 -13.11
CA LEU A 164 -11.42 21.94 -14.33
C LEU A 164 -10.37 23.05 -14.27
N ASP A 165 -10.12 23.65 -13.10
CA ASP A 165 -9.06 24.63 -12.90
C ASP A 165 -7.71 24.08 -13.32
N ARG A 166 -6.95 24.90 -14.05
CA ARG A 166 -5.61 24.59 -14.53
C ARG A 166 -4.62 25.54 -13.88
N ASN A 167 -3.57 24.99 -13.30
CA ASN A 167 -2.44 25.74 -12.77
C ASN A 167 -1.15 25.15 -13.29
N HIS A 168 -0.20 26.02 -13.60
CA HIS A 168 1.16 25.65 -13.94
C HIS A 168 2.03 25.99 -12.74
N ILE A 169 2.85 25.04 -12.33
CA ILE A 169 3.69 25.14 -11.14
C ILE A 169 5.11 24.73 -11.46
N LEU A 170 6.04 25.37 -10.77
CA LEU A 170 7.43 24.94 -10.65
C LEU A 170 7.63 24.42 -9.24
N PHE A 171 8.31 23.29 -9.11
CA PHE A 171 8.69 22.74 -7.82
C PHE A 171 10.16 22.34 -7.81
N GLY A 172 10.75 22.42 -6.63
CA GLY A 172 12.10 21.97 -6.36
C GLY A 172 12.17 21.37 -4.96
N VAL A 173 12.71 20.16 -4.82
CA VAL A 173 12.83 19.47 -3.55
C VAL A 173 14.23 18.90 -3.42
N LEU A 174 14.84 19.13 -2.26
CA LEU A 174 16.13 18.61 -1.85
C LEU A 174 15.94 17.74 -0.61
N HIS A 175 16.39 16.50 -0.72
CA HIS A 175 16.53 15.56 0.38
C HIS A 175 18.01 15.36 0.65
N PHE A 176 18.46 15.68 1.87
CA PHE A 176 19.87 15.57 2.26
C PHE A 176 20.26 14.16 2.77
N GLY A 177 19.29 13.26 2.86
CA GLY A 177 19.39 12.02 3.63
C GLY A 177 18.58 12.08 4.93
N ASP A 178 18.36 10.91 5.53
CA ASP A 178 17.53 10.72 6.72
C ASP A 178 16.17 11.42 6.58
N HIS A 179 15.77 12.23 7.56
CA HIS A 179 14.48 12.92 7.62
C HIS A 179 14.50 14.35 7.05
N ASN A 180 15.64 14.81 6.51
CA ASN A 180 15.83 16.21 6.13
C ASN A 180 15.38 16.46 4.69
N ILE A 181 14.13 16.88 4.55
CA ILE A 181 13.55 17.38 3.29
C ILE A 181 13.30 18.88 3.40
N SER A 182 13.75 19.60 2.38
CA SER A 182 13.30 20.95 2.09
C SER A 182 12.87 21.05 0.64
N GLY A 183 11.77 21.74 0.38
CA GLY A 183 11.33 22.02 -0.97
C GLY A 183 10.53 23.30 -1.05
N GLY A 184 10.22 23.68 -2.28
CA GLY A 184 9.37 24.81 -2.55
C GLY A 184 8.56 24.63 -3.80
N ILE A 185 7.48 25.41 -3.88
CA ILE A 185 6.60 25.45 -5.04
C ILE A 185 6.20 26.88 -5.36
N LYS A 186 6.22 27.23 -6.64
CA LYS A 186 5.80 28.55 -7.14
C LYS A 186 4.89 28.33 -8.35
N LYS A 187 4.05 29.32 -8.66
CA LYS A 187 3.36 29.36 -9.95
C LYS A 187 4.40 29.58 -11.05
N PHE A 188 4.19 28.94 -12.20
CA PHE A 188 5.02 29.14 -13.38
C PHE A 188 4.79 30.55 -13.94
N GLU A 189 5.87 31.32 -14.08
CA GLU A 189 5.85 32.67 -14.65
C GLU A 189 6.55 32.70 -16.01
N SER A 190 7.75 32.11 -16.12
CA SER A 190 8.50 32.01 -17.36
C SER A 190 9.35 30.74 -17.45
N GLN A 191 9.72 30.36 -18.67
CA GLN A 191 10.63 29.24 -18.92
C GLN A 191 12.07 29.57 -18.48
N GLU A 192 12.50 30.81 -18.66
CA GLU A 192 13.83 31.29 -18.28
C GLU A 192 14.08 31.16 -16.77
N GLU A 193 13.08 31.46 -15.92
CA GLU A 193 13.20 31.26 -14.47
C GLU A 193 13.48 29.79 -14.11
N TYR A 194 12.80 28.86 -14.77
CA TYR A 194 12.98 27.43 -14.53
C TYR A 194 14.37 26.96 -14.99
N GLU A 195 14.80 27.35 -16.19
CA GLU A 195 16.10 26.97 -16.74
C GLU A 195 17.25 27.50 -15.88
N ASN A 196 17.15 28.75 -15.40
CA ASN A 196 18.13 29.34 -14.48
C ASN A 196 18.19 28.58 -13.14
N LEU A 197 17.03 28.30 -12.53
CA LEU A 197 16.94 27.51 -11.29
C LEU A 197 17.62 26.15 -11.45
N VAL A 198 17.26 25.42 -12.51
CA VAL A 198 17.77 24.06 -12.76
C VAL A 198 19.27 24.09 -13.04
N SER A 199 19.76 25.05 -13.81
CA SER A 199 21.18 25.19 -14.14
C SER A 199 22.03 25.47 -12.89
N ASP A 200 21.65 26.47 -12.09
CA ASP A 200 22.40 26.88 -10.90
C ASP A 200 22.37 25.80 -9.81
N ALA A 201 21.19 25.22 -9.57
CA ALA A 201 21.03 24.17 -8.58
C ALA A 201 21.74 22.88 -9.00
N ARG A 202 21.68 22.49 -10.29
CA ARG A 202 22.43 21.34 -10.81
C ARG A 202 23.92 21.51 -10.59
N ARG A 203 24.47 22.67 -10.96
CA ARG A 203 25.92 22.93 -10.83
C ARG A 203 26.39 22.79 -9.39
N THR A 204 25.68 23.38 -8.44
CA THR A 204 26.05 23.28 -7.00
C THR A 204 25.89 21.86 -6.46
N PHE A 205 24.82 21.16 -6.86
CA PHE A 205 24.54 19.79 -6.43
C PHE A 205 25.57 18.79 -6.95
N GLU A 206 26.00 18.91 -8.20
CA GLU A 206 27.05 18.07 -8.80
C GLU A 206 28.41 18.25 -8.12
N HIS A 207 28.68 19.43 -7.53
CA HIS A 207 29.87 19.71 -6.72
C HIS A 207 29.69 19.33 -5.23
N ALA A 208 28.58 18.68 -4.86
CA ALA A 208 28.23 18.31 -3.50
C ALA A 208 28.14 19.49 -2.49
N ASP A 209 27.93 20.72 -2.97
CA ASP A 209 27.64 21.88 -2.11
C ASP A 209 26.13 21.96 -1.83
N PHE A 210 25.64 21.00 -1.05
CA PHE A 210 24.22 20.91 -0.71
C PHE A 210 23.69 22.16 0.04
N PRO A 211 24.46 22.81 0.94
CA PRO A 211 24.05 24.09 1.52
C PRO A 211 23.83 25.20 0.48
N ALA A 212 24.67 25.29 -0.56
CA ALA A 212 24.44 26.23 -1.66
C ALA A 212 23.20 25.86 -2.48
N THR A 213 23.00 24.59 -2.79
CA THR A 213 21.78 24.12 -3.48
C THR A 213 20.52 24.50 -2.71
N LEU A 214 20.51 24.31 -1.38
CA LEU A 214 19.39 24.72 -0.53
C LEU A 214 19.16 26.22 -0.56
N ARG A 215 20.22 27.04 -0.48
CA ARG A 215 20.07 28.50 -0.56
C ARG A 215 19.46 28.94 -1.89
N ILE A 216 19.83 28.31 -3.00
CA ILE A 216 19.25 28.58 -4.32
C ILE A 216 17.75 28.26 -4.31
N ILE A 217 17.36 27.07 -3.82
CA ILE A 217 15.96 26.65 -3.69
C ILE A 217 15.20 27.64 -2.78
N ASP A 218 15.72 27.90 -1.59
CA ASP A 218 15.11 28.79 -0.59
C ASP A 218 14.94 30.23 -1.10
N SER A 219 15.91 30.74 -1.86
CA SER A 219 15.85 32.06 -2.47
C SER A 219 14.84 32.12 -3.60
N PHE A 220 14.75 31.06 -4.43
CA PHE A 220 13.84 31.02 -5.57
C PHE A 220 12.38 30.89 -5.13
N PHE A 221 12.09 30.04 -4.15
CA PHE A 221 10.72 29.79 -3.68
C PHE A 221 10.25 30.75 -2.58
N GLY A 222 11.15 31.52 -1.96
CA GLY A 222 10.80 32.57 -1.01
C GLY A 222 10.04 32.02 0.19
N THR A 223 8.80 32.48 0.40
CA THR A 223 7.93 32.02 1.50
C THR A 223 7.21 30.71 1.22
N ASN A 224 7.20 30.21 -0.02
CA ASN A 224 6.46 29.01 -0.40
C ASN A 224 7.29 27.74 -0.18
N ARG A 225 7.79 27.58 1.04
CA ARG A 225 8.62 26.44 1.46
C ARG A 225 7.77 25.35 2.10
N TYR A 226 8.20 24.12 1.88
CA TYR A 226 7.57 22.93 2.45
C TYR A 226 8.66 22.05 3.05
N SER A 227 8.42 21.65 4.29
CA SER A 227 9.13 20.59 4.96
C SER A 227 8.29 19.31 4.96
N LEU A 228 8.87 18.22 5.45
CA LEU A 228 8.11 16.99 5.70
C LEU A 228 6.83 17.24 6.53
N ARG A 229 6.87 18.17 7.50
CA ARG A 229 5.74 18.46 8.40
C ARG A 229 4.55 19.09 7.68
N ASP A 230 4.81 19.74 6.56
CA ASP A 230 3.78 20.42 5.75
C ASP A 230 3.10 19.46 4.76
N LEU A 231 3.61 18.23 4.65
CA LEU A 231 3.02 17.19 3.82
C LEU A 231 1.74 16.60 4.44
N PHE A 232 0.93 15.90 3.63
CA PHE A 232 -0.23 15.19 4.12
C PHE A 232 0.21 13.98 4.93
N LYS A 233 -0.61 13.57 5.91
CA LYS A 233 -0.27 12.47 6.83
C LYS A 233 0.08 11.18 6.11
N ASP A 234 -0.62 10.84 5.04
CA ASP A 234 -0.35 9.62 4.28
C ASP A 234 1.00 9.67 3.56
N GLU A 235 1.37 10.84 3.01
CA GLU A 235 2.67 11.04 2.37
C GLU A 235 3.81 11.13 3.39
N GLN A 236 3.56 11.71 4.57
CA GLN A 236 4.50 11.68 5.69
C GLN A 236 4.78 10.23 6.11
N ARG A 237 3.74 9.40 6.24
CA ARG A 237 3.89 7.97 6.58
C ARG A 237 4.72 7.24 5.55
N LYS A 238 4.36 7.34 4.26
CA LYS A 238 5.15 6.73 3.17
C LYS A 238 6.62 7.15 3.20
N PHE A 239 6.89 8.45 3.40
CA PHE A 239 8.27 8.94 3.46
C PHE A 239 9.04 8.34 4.65
N ILE A 240 8.43 8.33 5.84
CA ILE A 240 9.02 7.71 7.02
C ILE A 240 9.24 6.21 6.78
N ASP A 241 8.28 5.50 6.19
CA ASP A 241 8.41 4.08 5.90
C ASP A 241 9.59 3.81 4.96
N ILE A 242 9.79 4.62 3.92
CA ILE A 242 10.94 4.50 3.02
C ILE A 242 12.26 4.67 3.75
N ILE A 243 12.42 5.73 4.55
CA ILE A 243 13.66 5.96 5.33
C ILE A 243 13.89 4.83 6.33
N MET A 244 12.84 4.43 7.04
CA MET A 244 12.91 3.39 8.06
C MET A 244 13.29 2.06 7.42
N ASN A 245 12.73 1.72 6.26
CA ASN A 245 13.09 0.50 5.54
C ASN A 245 14.55 0.51 5.08
N GLU A 246 15.06 1.65 4.58
CA GLU A 246 16.48 1.78 4.21
C GLU A 246 17.40 1.62 5.44
N ALA A 247 17.08 2.30 6.54
CA ALA A 247 17.84 2.20 7.79
C ALA A 247 17.79 0.79 8.41
N MET A 248 16.64 0.13 8.35
CA MET A 248 16.47 -1.26 8.80
C MET A 248 17.29 -2.21 7.94
N THR A 249 17.27 -2.06 6.62
CA THR A 249 18.06 -2.87 5.70
C THR A 249 19.56 -2.71 5.97
N GLU A 250 20.04 -1.48 6.14
CA GLU A 250 21.45 -1.22 6.45
C GLU A 250 21.86 -1.85 7.80
N THR A 251 20.98 -1.77 8.79
CA THR A 251 21.20 -2.36 10.12
C THR A 251 21.21 -3.88 10.07
N GLU A 252 20.30 -4.49 9.31
CA GLU A 252 20.23 -5.93 9.09
C GLU A 252 21.53 -6.47 8.50
N GLU A 253 22.06 -5.83 7.46
CA GLU A 253 23.33 -6.24 6.88
C GLU A 253 24.48 -6.15 7.90
N ARG A 254 24.49 -5.12 8.75
CA ARG A 254 25.51 -4.98 9.81
C ARG A 254 25.39 -6.12 10.83
N PHE A 255 24.19 -6.46 11.27
CA PHE A 255 23.96 -7.58 12.20
C PHE A 255 24.30 -8.93 11.59
N GLN A 256 23.95 -9.17 10.31
CA GLN A 256 24.38 -10.36 9.60
C GLN A 256 25.90 -10.47 9.51
N ARG A 257 26.61 -9.37 9.23
CA ARG A 257 28.09 -9.35 9.23
C ARG A 257 28.67 -9.68 10.60
N LEU A 258 28.13 -9.08 11.68
CA LEU A 258 28.57 -9.37 13.04
C LEU A 258 28.34 -10.84 13.42
N TYR A 259 27.18 -11.40 13.07
CA TYR A 259 26.88 -12.81 13.29
C TYR A 259 27.87 -13.73 12.54
N ARG A 260 28.07 -13.51 11.23
CA ARG A 260 28.96 -14.34 10.40
C ARG A 260 30.41 -14.29 10.87
N ASN A 261 30.92 -13.10 11.22
CA ASN A 261 32.30 -12.93 11.66
C ASN A 261 32.60 -13.67 12.97
N ASN A 262 31.60 -13.83 13.84
CA ASN A 262 31.76 -14.46 15.14
C ASN A 262 31.21 -15.90 15.20
N TYR A 263 30.70 -16.43 14.08
CA TYR A 263 30.03 -17.73 14.04
C TYR A 263 30.85 -18.88 14.62
N SER A 264 32.14 -18.96 14.27
CA SER A 264 33.04 -20.01 14.76
C SER A 264 33.26 -19.93 16.28
N LEU A 265 33.40 -18.70 16.81
CA LEU A 265 33.55 -18.47 18.25
C LEU A 265 32.28 -18.83 18.99
N LEU A 266 31.12 -18.37 18.51
CA LEU A 266 29.83 -18.72 19.10
C LEU A 266 29.65 -20.25 19.09
N THR A 267 30.02 -20.92 17.99
CA THR A 267 29.87 -22.38 17.88
C THR A 267 30.77 -23.10 18.88
N TYR A 268 31.99 -22.60 19.07
CA TYR A 268 32.90 -23.11 20.08
C TYR A 268 32.34 -22.98 21.50
N LEU A 269 31.76 -21.82 21.85
CA LEU A 269 31.14 -21.60 23.17
C LEU A 269 29.98 -22.56 23.40
N THR A 270 29.07 -22.71 22.43
CA THR A 270 27.92 -23.62 22.55
C THR A 270 28.35 -25.08 22.69
N ASN A 271 29.34 -25.53 21.92
CA ASN A 271 29.86 -26.91 22.02
C ASN A 271 30.53 -27.19 23.38
N MET A 272 31.04 -26.16 24.03
CA MET A 272 31.64 -26.23 25.38
C MET A 272 30.60 -26.02 26.50
N ASN A 273 29.30 -25.91 26.17
CA ASN A 273 28.24 -25.52 27.10
C ASN A 273 28.51 -24.21 27.86
N ILE A 274 29.24 -23.27 27.23
CA ILE A 274 29.50 -21.95 27.78
C ILE A 274 28.36 -21.01 27.32
N PRO A 275 27.69 -20.30 28.24
CA PRO A 275 26.63 -19.36 27.88
C PRO A 275 27.13 -18.29 26.93
N VAL A 276 26.41 -18.11 25.80
CA VAL A 276 26.70 -17.05 24.83
C VAL A 276 26.35 -15.69 25.47
N PRO A 277 27.21 -14.65 25.35
CA PRO A 277 26.89 -13.32 25.86
C PRO A 277 25.59 -12.77 25.25
N LYS A 278 24.77 -12.11 26.07
CA LYS A 278 23.42 -11.64 25.68
C LYS A 278 23.39 -10.88 24.36
N VAL A 279 24.35 -9.98 24.12
CA VAL A 279 24.44 -9.20 22.87
C VAL A 279 24.50 -10.08 21.62
N PHE A 280 25.22 -11.21 21.68
CA PHE A 280 25.28 -12.14 20.55
C PHE A 280 24.03 -13.00 20.43
N SER A 281 23.36 -13.31 21.55
CA SER A 281 22.04 -13.95 21.54
C SER A 281 21.02 -13.06 20.84
N ASP A 282 20.94 -11.78 21.20
CA ASP A 282 20.01 -10.81 20.63
C ASP A 282 20.27 -10.60 19.12
N ILE A 283 21.55 -10.53 18.70
CA ILE A 283 21.92 -10.47 17.28
C ILE A 283 21.51 -11.76 16.54
N SER A 284 21.71 -12.92 17.17
CA SER A 284 21.38 -14.21 16.57
C SER A 284 19.86 -14.35 16.41
N GLU A 285 19.10 -14.03 17.45
CA GLU A 285 17.63 -13.95 17.42
C GLU A 285 17.15 -13.06 16.27
N PHE A 286 17.68 -11.85 16.16
CA PHE A 286 17.30 -10.92 15.11
C PHE A 286 17.62 -11.49 13.71
N VAL A 287 18.83 -12.01 13.50
CA VAL A 287 19.27 -12.55 12.20
C VAL A 287 18.43 -13.76 11.79
N GLN A 288 18.10 -14.68 12.71
CA GLN A 288 17.26 -15.83 12.40
C GLN A 288 15.82 -15.40 12.06
N ASN A 289 15.20 -14.55 12.89
CA ASN A 289 13.82 -14.11 12.66
C ASN A 289 13.66 -13.31 11.35
N ARG A 290 14.59 -12.38 11.06
CA ARG A 290 14.56 -11.64 9.78
C ARG A 290 14.88 -12.54 8.59
N GLY A 291 15.83 -13.48 8.75
CA GLY A 291 16.16 -14.47 7.73
C GLY A 291 14.98 -15.36 7.36
N LEU A 292 14.21 -15.83 8.36
CA LEU A 292 12.97 -16.60 8.15
C LEU A 292 11.92 -15.79 7.40
N LYS A 293 11.60 -14.58 7.88
CA LYS A 293 10.62 -13.69 7.23
C LYS A 293 11.03 -13.36 5.79
N SER A 294 12.29 -12.99 5.56
CA SER A 294 12.77 -12.68 4.20
C SER A 294 12.81 -13.90 3.27
N SER A 295 13.05 -15.10 3.80
CA SER A 295 13.08 -16.33 2.98
C SER A 295 11.69 -16.84 2.59
N LEU A 296 10.67 -16.47 3.37
CA LEU A 296 9.26 -16.73 3.07
C LEU A 296 8.60 -15.56 2.32
N GLY A 297 9.24 -14.40 2.25
CA GLY A 297 8.72 -13.23 1.54
C GLY A 297 8.54 -13.43 0.03
N THR A 298 7.72 -12.55 -0.55
CA THR A 298 7.17 -12.68 -1.91
C THR A 298 8.13 -12.31 -3.04
N ASP A 299 9.25 -11.65 -2.74
CA ASP A 299 10.12 -11.04 -3.74
C ASP A 299 11.09 -12.02 -4.43
N ALA A 300 11.21 -13.25 -3.94
CA ALA A 300 12.14 -14.25 -4.46
C ALA A 300 11.58 -15.69 -4.42
N PRO A 301 12.06 -16.60 -5.30
CA PRO A 301 11.71 -18.00 -5.22
C PRO A 301 12.17 -18.59 -3.88
N ILE A 302 11.21 -19.18 -3.16
CA ILE A 302 11.43 -19.72 -1.83
C ILE A 302 12.39 -20.90 -1.90
N ARG A 303 13.48 -20.80 -1.15
CA ARG A 303 14.45 -21.87 -0.98
C ARG A 303 14.27 -22.50 0.39
N ILE A 304 13.65 -23.66 0.42
CA ILE A 304 13.32 -24.37 1.67
C ILE A 304 14.58 -24.71 2.48
N SER A 305 15.71 -24.95 1.81
CA SER A 305 17.02 -25.10 2.45
C SER A 305 17.42 -23.91 3.32
N ASN A 306 17.08 -22.69 2.91
CA ASN A 306 17.38 -21.49 3.68
C ASN A 306 16.50 -21.40 4.92
N VAL A 307 15.19 -21.66 4.78
CA VAL A 307 14.25 -21.63 5.90
C VAL A 307 14.65 -22.66 6.96
N ARG A 308 14.94 -23.90 6.54
CA ARG A 308 15.47 -24.95 7.44
C ARG A 308 16.78 -24.54 8.11
N GLY A 309 17.70 -23.94 7.35
CA GLY A 309 18.96 -23.43 7.89
C GLY A 309 18.75 -22.44 9.03
N TYR A 310 17.83 -21.48 8.89
CA TYR A 310 17.51 -20.52 9.95
C TYR A 310 16.80 -21.17 11.15
N LEU A 311 15.91 -22.15 10.92
CA LEU A 311 15.26 -22.91 12.01
C LEU A 311 16.28 -23.75 12.81
N ASP A 312 17.20 -24.41 12.14
CA ASP A 312 18.21 -25.26 12.78
C ASP A 312 19.25 -24.44 13.55
N GLU A 313 19.69 -23.32 12.98
CA GLU A 313 20.53 -22.36 13.71
C GLU A 313 19.77 -21.81 14.92
N ALA A 314 18.51 -21.39 14.78
CA ALA A 314 17.72 -20.92 15.91
C ALA A 314 17.61 -21.94 17.05
N ARG A 315 17.41 -23.24 16.72
CA ARG A 315 17.43 -24.35 17.69
C ARG A 315 18.80 -24.54 18.32
N LYS A 316 19.88 -24.51 17.52
CA LYS A 316 21.26 -24.64 17.99
C LYS A 316 21.63 -23.55 19.00
N TRP A 317 21.18 -22.32 18.79
CA TRP A 317 21.44 -21.18 19.67
C TRP A 317 20.40 -21.00 20.77
N GLN A 318 19.32 -21.77 20.75
CA GLN A 318 18.18 -21.63 21.68
C GLN A 318 17.61 -20.20 21.69
N VAL A 319 17.61 -19.53 20.53
CA VAL A 319 17.04 -18.19 20.40
C VAL A 319 15.53 -18.28 20.13
N PRO A 320 14.74 -17.38 20.71
CA PRO A 320 13.29 -17.39 20.48
C PRO A 320 12.97 -17.02 19.03
N ILE A 321 12.02 -17.72 18.44
CA ILE A 321 11.49 -17.42 17.11
C ILE A 321 10.10 -16.80 17.29
N ASP A 322 9.81 -15.76 16.52
CA ASP A 322 8.47 -15.21 16.31
C ASP A 322 7.63 -16.23 15.53
N GLY A 323 7.23 -17.31 16.20
CA GLY A 323 6.56 -18.43 15.58
C GLY A 323 5.22 -18.06 14.97
N VAL A 324 4.48 -17.13 15.61
CA VAL A 324 3.20 -16.65 15.10
C VAL A 324 3.40 -15.87 13.80
N GLY A 325 4.34 -14.93 13.76
CA GLY A 325 4.63 -14.15 12.57
C GLY A 325 5.15 -15.00 11.40
N VAL A 326 6.05 -15.96 11.68
CA VAL A 326 6.59 -16.86 10.66
C VAL A 326 5.55 -17.85 10.13
N ALA A 327 4.65 -18.34 11.00
CA ALA A 327 3.54 -19.20 10.58
C ALA A 327 2.58 -18.45 9.65
N HIS A 328 2.20 -17.21 9.99
CA HIS A 328 1.35 -16.38 9.15
C HIS A 328 1.98 -16.12 7.77
N GLU A 329 3.28 -15.83 7.71
CA GLU A 329 3.97 -15.64 6.43
C GLU A 329 3.92 -16.91 5.55
N LEU A 330 4.07 -18.10 6.17
CA LEU A 330 3.94 -19.37 5.45
C LEU A 330 2.49 -19.64 4.98
N GLU A 331 1.48 -19.23 5.76
CA GLU A 331 0.07 -19.30 5.37
C GLU A 331 -0.19 -18.45 4.12
N ASP A 332 0.25 -17.18 4.12
CA ASP A 332 0.09 -16.26 2.98
C ASP A 332 0.78 -16.80 1.71
N VAL A 333 1.98 -17.36 1.87
CA VAL A 333 2.72 -18.00 0.78
C VAL A 333 1.98 -19.20 0.21
N LEU A 334 1.46 -20.07 1.07
CA LEU A 334 0.73 -21.26 0.64
C LEU A 334 -0.50 -20.86 -0.16
N GLU A 335 -1.27 -19.87 0.30
CA GLU A 335 -2.44 -19.35 -0.42
C GLU A 335 -2.06 -18.81 -1.80
N GLN A 336 -1.01 -17.97 -1.89
CA GLN A 336 -0.56 -17.43 -3.18
C GLN A 336 -0.07 -18.51 -4.16
N LYS A 337 0.65 -19.52 -3.67
CA LYS A 337 1.14 -20.63 -4.50
C LYS A 337 -0.02 -21.49 -5.01
N MET A 338 -1.09 -21.61 -4.24
CA MET A 338 -2.30 -22.32 -4.62
C MET A 338 -3.08 -21.55 -5.69
N ASP A 339 -3.22 -20.24 -5.56
CA ASP A 339 -3.81 -19.40 -6.61
C ASP A 339 -2.99 -19.49 -7.91
N ALA A 340 -1.66 -19.47 -7.81
CA ALA A 340 -0.77 -19.61 -8.97
C ALA A 340 -0.82 -21.00 -9.63
N PHE A 341 -1.14 -22.05 -8.87
CA PHE A 341 -1.40 -23.38 -9.40
C PHE A 341 -2.81 -23.47 -10.01
N ALA A 342 -3.83 -22.87 -9.40
CA ALA A 342 -5.20 -22.84 -9.94
C ALA A 342 -5.27 -22.20 -11.33
N ALA A 343 -4.40 -21.22 -11.61
CA ALA A 343 -4.29 -20.60 -12.93
C ALA A 343 -3.64 -21.50 -14.01
N ASP A 344 -2.95 -22.57 -13.61
CA ASP A 344 -2.17 -23.48 -14.47
C ASP A 344 -2.05 -24.86 -13.79
N ASP A 345 -3.17 -25.57 -13.79
CA ASP A 345 -3.45 -26.80 -13.03
C ASP A 345 -2.72 -28.06 -13.53
N THR A 346 -1.95 -27.93 -14.61
CA THR A 346 -1.13 -29.01 -15.19
C THR A 346 0.34 -28.96 -14.76
N ASN A 347 0.73 -27.94 -14.01
CA ASN A 347 2.13 -27.67 -13.69
C ASN A 347 2.61 -28.46 -12.47
N PHE A 348 3.23 -29.61 -12.74
CA PHE A 348 3.81 -30.50 -11.74
C PHE A 348 4.76 -29.78 -10.75
N SER A 349 5.59 -28.86 -11.23
CA SER A 349 6.59 -28.17 -10.40
C SER A 349 5.93 -27.34 -9.29
N LYS A 350 4.80 -26.69 -9.60
CA LYS A 350 4.06 -25.87 -8.64
C LYS A 350 3.40 -26.73 -7.54
N LEU A 351 2.87 -27.90 -7.90
CA LEU A 351 2.30 -28.83 -6.90
C LEU A 351 3.38 -29.41 -5.98
N LEU A 352 4.56 -29.69 -6.53
CA LEU A 352 5.72 -30.12 -5.75
C LEU A 352 6.19 -29.03 -4.79
N GLU A 353 6.24 -27.77 -5.22
CA GLU A 353 6.53 -26.64 -4.32
C GLU A 353 5.53 -26.55 -3.16
N ILE A 354 4.22 -26.68 -3.43
CA ILE A 354 3.18 -26.69 -2.39
C ILE A 354 3.40 -27.85 -1.42
N LEU A 355 3.68 -29.06 -1.90
CA LEU A 355 3.98 -30.21 -1.05
C LEU A 355 5.15 -29.92 -0.10
N GLN A 356 6.25 -29.38 -0.63
CA GLN A 356 7.42 -29.10 0.19
C GLN A 356 7.16 -27.99 1.23
N LEU A 357 6.31 -27.00 0.92
CA LEU A 357 5.88 -25.97 1.87
C LEU A 357 4.95 -26.53 2.96
N VAL A 358 4.07 -27.47 2.61
CA VAL A 358 3.24 -28.19 3.59
C VAL A 358 4.11 -29.07 4.49
N GLU A 359 5.14 -29.74 3.95
CA GLU A 359 6.11 -30.47 4.79
C GLU A 359 6.87 -29.54 5.73
N LEU A 360 7.28 -28.37 5.24
CA LEU A 360 7.94 -27.36 6.06
C LEU A 360 7.04 -26.86 7.22
N SER A 361 5.72 -26.86 7.05
CA SER A 361 4.77 -26.48 8.11
C SER A 361 4.85 -27.40 9.35
N GLU A 362 5.26 -28.65 9.19
CA GLU A 362 5.47 -29.61 10.31
C GLU A 362 6.72 -29.24 11.14
N GLU A 363 7.68 -28.54 10.53
CA GLU A 363 8.95 -28.15 11.16
C GLU A 363 8.86 -26.78 11.89
N MET A 364 7.76 -26.05 11.69
CA MET A 364 7.57 -24.70 12.23
C MET A 364 7.36 -24.69 13.75
N PRO A 365 7.85 -23.66 14.46
CA PRO A 365 7.72 -23.53 15.90
C PRO A 365 6.28 -23.24 16.37
N SER A 366 5.39 -22.81 15.46
CA SER A 366 3.98 -22.56 15.73
C SER A 366 3.11 -23.23 14.68
N LYS A 367 1.86 -23.53 15.07
CA LYS A 367 0.93 -24.25 14.23
C LYS A 367 0.48 -23.37 13.07
N VAL A 368 0.73 -23.84 11.85
CA VAL A 368 0.27 -23.24 10.60
C VAL A 368 -1.18 -23.65 10.32
N ASN A 369 -2.03 -22.70 9.95
CA ASN A 369 -3.40 -22.94 9.55
C ASN A 369 -3.48 -23.46 8.11
N LEU A 370 -3.55 -24.79 7.97
CA LEU A 370 -3.70 -25.44 6.66
C LEU A 370 -5.16 -25.53 6.19
N GLY A 371 -6.13 -24.94 6.88
CA GLY A 371 -7.56 -25.03 6.53
C GLY A 371 -7.89 -24.53 5.12
N PRO A 372 -7.45 -23.32 4.72
CA PRO A 372 -7.63 -22.81 3.36
C PRO A 372 -7.02 -23.75 2.30
N VAL A 373 -5.80 -24.22 2.57
CA VAL A 373 -5.05 -25.17 1.72
C VAL A 373 -5.79 -26.49 1.55
N GLN A 374 -6.33 -27.03 2.65
CA GLN A 374 -7.11 -28.27 2.64
C GLN A 374 -8.37 -28.16 1.78
N ASN A 375 -9.12 -27.07 1.97
CA ASN A 375 -10.37 -26.82 1.22
C ASN A 375 -10.10 -26.68 -0.27
N TRP A 376 -9.09 -25.89 -0.62
CA TRP A 376 -8.69 -25.69 -2.01
C TRP A 376 -8.27 -27.01 -2.65
N PHE A 377 -7.41 -27.79 -1.99
CA PHE A 377 -6.89 -29.04 -2.56
C PHE A 377 -8.00 -30.06 -2.78
N TRP A 378 -8.95 -30.16 -1.85
CA TRP A 378 -10.11 -31.03 -2.00
C TRP A 378 -10.98 -30.64 -3.19
N LEU A 379 -11.27 -29.35 -3.38
CA LEU A 379 -12.06 -28.86 -4.51
C LEU A 379 -11.35 -29.17 -5.84
N TRP A 380 -10.05 -28.86 -5.93
CA TRP A 380 -9.25 -29.14 -7.11
C TRP A 380 -9.23 -30.64 -7.44
N TYR A 381 -8.93 -31.51 -6.46
CA TYR A 381 -8.85 -32.95 -6.67
C TYR A 381 -10.20 -33.58 -7.05
N ARG A 382 -11.31 -33.05 -6.52
CA ARG A 382 -12.67 -33.50 -6.88
C ARG A 382 -12.98 -33.20 -8.35
N ASP A 383 -12.61 -32.01 -8.81
CA ASP A 383 -12.95 -31.53 -10.15
C ASP A 383 -11.98 -32.11 -11.22
N HIS A 384 -10.78 -32.53 -10.81
CA HIS A 384 -9.78 -33.19 -11.65
C HIS A 384 -9.82 -34.72 -11.54
N LYS A 385 -10.63 -35.37 -12.39
CA LYS A 385 -10.57 -36.83 -12.55
C LYS A 385 -9.39 -37.24 -13.43
N SER A 386 -8.51 -38.10 -12.91
CA SER A 386 -7.45 -38.69 -13.73
C SER A 386 -8.06 -39.44 -14.93
N PRO A 387 -7.54 -39.24 -16.15
CA PRO A 387 -7.98 -39.98 -17.33
C PRO A 387 -7.69 -41.49 -17.18
N GLU A 388 -8.46 -42.33 -17.86
CA GLU A 388 -8.34 -43.81 -17.80
C GLU A 388 -6.95 -44.31 -18.24
N ASN A 389 -6.25 -43.55 -19.11
CA ASN A 389 -4.87 -43.81 -19.53
C ASN A 389 -3.98 -42.58 -19.27
N PRO A 390 -3.42 -42.44 -18.05
CA PRO A 390 -2.60 -41.29 -17.71
C PRO A 390 -1.22 -41.37 -18.36
N THR A 391 -0.77 -40.26 -18.92
CA THR A 391 0.63 -40.06 -19.38
C THR A 391 1.60 -40.13 -18.19
N THR A 392 2.90 -40.30 -18.46
CA THR A 392 3.94 -40.35 -17.40
C THR A 392 3.86 -39.13 -16.46
N ILE A 393 3.66 -37.93 -17.01
CA ILE A 393 3.53 -36.68 -16.25
C ILE A 393 2.26 -36.70 -15.37
N GLN A 394 1.14 -37.21 -15.87
CA GLN A 394 -0.10 -37.34 -15.10
C GLN A 394 0.02 -38.35 -13.96
N ARG A 395 0.81 -39.41 -14.12
CA ARG A 395 1.10 -40.37 -13.03
C ARG A 395 1.95 -39.73 -11.94
N GLU A 396 2.95 -38.94 -12.32
CA GLU A 396 3.79 -38.21 -11.36
C GLU A 396 2.98 -37.16 -10.59
N LEU A 397 2.12 -36.42 -11.29
CA LEU A 397 1.20 -35.44 -10.68
C LEU A 397 0.21 -36.11 -9.72
N GLU A 398 -0.35 -37.28 -10.08
CA GLU A 398 -1.23 -38.04 -9.17
C GLU A 398 -0.48 -38.57 -7.94
N ASN A 399 0.79 -38.95 -8.07
CA ASN A 399 1.61 -39.36 -6.93
C ASN A 399 1.88 -38.21 -5.96
N VAL A 400 2.23 -37.03 -6.45
CA VAL A 400 2.44 -35.83 -5.60
C VAL A 400 1.13 -35.39 -4.96
N ALA A 401 0.01 -35.43 -5.70
CA ALA A 401 -1.31 -35.13 -5.15
C ALA A 401 -1.66 -36.10 -3.99
N ARG A 402 -1.35 -37.39 -4.11
CA ARG A 402 -1.56 -38.35 -3.01
C ARG A 402 -0.68 -38.05 -1.79
N GLN A 403 0.59 -37.72 -2.00
CA GLN A 403 1.48 -37.32 -0.91
C GLN A 403 0.98 -36.05 -0.21
N LEU A 404 0.51 -35.07 -0.99
CA LEU A 404 -0.08 -33.85 -0.48
C LEU A 404 -1.37 -34.14 0.31
N ALA A 405 -2.23 -35.03 -0.18
CA ALA A 405 -3.44 -35.43 0.53
C ALA A 405 -3.14 -36.11 1.87
N ASP A 406 -2.14 -36.98 1.92
CA ASP A 406 -1.68 -37.63 3.16
C ASP A 406 -1.17 -36.59 4.16
N ARG A 407 -0.33 -35.64 3.72
CA ARG A 407 0.18 -34.55 4.57
C ARG A 407 -0.90 -33.60 5.06
N LEU A 408 -1.88 -33.30 4.20
CA LEU A 408 -3.04 -32.49 4.54
C LEU A 408 -4.11 -33.27 5.32
N LYS A 409 -3.94 -34.57 5.53
CA LYS A 409 -4.90 -35.48 6.20
C LYS A 409 -6.29 -35.51 5.53
N ILE A 410 -6.31 -35.43 4.20
CA ILE A 410 -7.53 -35.47 3.38
C ILE A 410 -7.73 -36.89 2.86
N ARG A 411 -8.93 -37.46 3.10
CA ARG A 411 -9.30 -38.75 2.53
C ARG A 411 -9.70 -38.60 1.06
N LEU A 412 -8.86 -39.13 0.17
CA LEU A 412 -9.18 -39.22 -1.26
C LEU A 412 -10.18 -40.37 -1.51
N PRO A 413 -11.15 -40.22 -2.42
CA PRO A 413 -12.02 -41.32 -2.83
C PRO A 413 -11.19 -42.43 -3.50
N ALA A 414 -11.42 -43.69 -3.11
CA ALA A 414 -10.74 -44.84 -3.70
C ALA A 414 -11.11 -44.97 -5.19
N LYS A 415 -10.12 -45.18 -6.06
CA LYS A 415 -10.38 -45.65 -7.44
C LYS A 415 -10.98 -47.05 -7.32
N GLU A 416 -12.22 -47.23 -7.77
CA GLU A 416 -12.83 -48.56 -7.90
C GLU A 416 -11.91 -49.45 -8.74
N ARG A 417 -11.41 -50.53 -8.13
CA ARG A 417 -10.79 -51.63 -8.87
C ARG A 417 -11.92 -52.41 -9.53
N LEU A 418 -12.03 -52.34 -10.85
CA LEU A 418 -12.76 -53.33 -11.64
C LEU A 418 -11.94 -54.63 -11.61
N GLU A 419 -12.11 -55.43 -10.55
CA GLU A 419 -11.69 -56.83 -10.51
C GLU A 419 -12.75 -57.68 -11.23
N ASN A 420 -12.37 -58.19 -12.40
CA ASN A 420 -12.88 -59.36 -13.12
C ASN A 420 -14.16 -60.03 -12.56
N GLU A 421 -15.33 -59.69 -13.11
CA GLU A 421 -16.45 -60.63 -13.12
C GLU A 421 -16.37 -61.50 -14.38
N THR A 422 -16.18 -62.78 -14.11
CA THR A 422 -16.11 -63.86 -15.10
C THR A 422 -17.53 -64.11 -15.60
N ILE A 423 -17.67 -64.15 -16.91
CA ILE A 423 -18.91 -64.48 -17.64
C ILE A 423 -19.36 -65.90 -17.27
N GLU A 424 -20.59 -66.05 -16.75
CA GLU A 424 -21.42 -67.25 -16.99
C GLU A 424 -22.87 -66.84 -17.32
N PRO A 425 -23.56 -67.57 -18.21
CA PRO A 425 -24.67 -67.03 -19.00
C PRO A 425 -26.07 -67.27 -18.40
N ALA A 426 -26.99 -66.45 -18.90
CA ALA A 426 -28.41 -66.33 -18.54
C ALA A 426 -29.26 -67.61 -18.70
N VAL A 427 -30.27 -67.76 -17.83
CA VAL A 427 -31.55 -68.41 -18.16
C VAL A 427 -32.73 -67.72 -17.44
N SER A 428 -33.55 -67.07 -18.26
CA SER A 428 -35.00 -66.74 -18.20
C SER A 428 -35.75 -66.62 -16.86
N GLY A 429 -36.52 -65.52 -16.72
CA GLY A 429 -37.64 -65.43 -15.80
C GLY A 429 -38.51 -64.20 -16.05
N ASP A 430 -39.72 -64.45 -16.53
CA ASP A 430 -40.73 -63.53 -17.04
C ASP A 430 -41.28 -62.50 -16.04
N LEU A 431 -41.65 -61.35 -16.62
CA LEU A 431 -42.86 -60.53 -16.41
C LEU A 431 -43.38 -60.24 -14.98
N SER A 432 -43.42 -58.92 -14.73
CA SER A 432 -44.61 -58.11 -14.38
C SER A 432 -44.85 -57.74 -12.89
N PRO A 433 -45.45 -56.54 -12.65
CA PRO A 433 -44.96 -55.61 -11.63
C PRO A 433 -46.06 -55.10 -10.68
N SER A 434 -45.72 -54.01 -9.97
CA SER A 434 -46.60 -53.03 -9.31
C SER A 434 -46.95 -53.39 -7.85
N ALA A 435 -46.48 -52.64 -6.84
CA ALA A 435 -46.67 -51.22 -6.50
C ALA A 435 -47.82 -51.01 -5.51
N SER A 436 -47.58 -50.09 -4.57
CA SER A 436 -48.53 -49.42 -3.69
C SER A 436 -48.94 -50.25 -2.47
N LYS A 437 -49.09 -49.73 -1.25
CA LYS A 437 -49.40 -48.36 -0.83
C LYS A 437 -49.34 -48.26 0.70
N ASP A 438 -49.23 -47.01 1.16
CA ASP A 438 -49.82 -46.42 2.36
C ASP A 438 -49.41 -46.90 3.76
N ILE A 439 -48.80 -45.96 4.49
CA ILE A 439 -48.88 -45.86 5.94
C ILE A 439 -49.91 -44.79 6.27
N SER A 440 -50.85 -45.13 7.16
CA SER A 440 -51.66 -44.18 7.90
C SER A 440 -51.59 -44.52 9.39
N VAL A 441 -51.71 -43.43 10.17
CA VAL A 441 -51.70 -43.27 11.62
C VAL A 441 -50.32 -43.11 12.26
#